data_AF-A0AA44ZNB3-F1
#
_entry.id   AF-A0AA44ZNB3-F1
#
_cell.length_a   1.000
_cell.length_b   1.000
_cell.length_c   1.000
_cell.angle_alpha   90.00
_cell.angle_beta   90.00
_cell.angle_gamma   90.00
#
_symmetry.space_group_name_H-M   'P 1'
#
loop_
_entity.id
_entity.type
_entity.pdbx_description
1 polymer ?
#
loop_
_entity_poly.entity_id
_entity_poly.type
_entity_poly.pdbx_seq_one_letter_code
_entity_poly.pdbx_strand_id
1 'polypeptide(L)'
;MLRDARDALTRVARGGADPGAALAPLLDGVHRTPEFTDGRLTWRTVSPPHARLAVEAVLAWAAVEEELPGRLRPCANDACRLFLLDRSRANRARWCSMAVCGNRAKARRHYERTR
;
A
#
# COMPACT_ATOMS: atom_id res chain seq x y z
N MET A 1 5.79 -6.07 -13.04
CA MET A 1 6.11 -4.96 -12.13
C MET A 1 4.95 -4.51 -11.24
N LEU A 2 3.81 -4.03 -11.76
CA LEU A 2 2.77 -3.50 -10.84
C LEU A 2 2.20 -4.56 -9.88
N ARG A 3 2.03 -5.81 -10.34
CA ARG A 3 1.63 -6.92 -9.45
C ARG A 3 2.71 -7.22 -8.41
N ASP A 4 3.97 -7.22 -8.82
CA ASP A 4 5.12 -7.45 -7.94
C ASP A 4 5.22 -6.34 -6.88
N ALA A 5 4.94 -5.09 -7.25
CA ALA A 5 4.88 -3.96 -6.33
C ALA A 5 3.77 -4.13 -5.29
N ARG A 6 2.54 -4.48 -5.72
CA ARG A 6 1.44 -4.79 -4.81
C ARG A 6 1.82 -5.93 -3.85
N ASP A 7 2.42 -6.99 -4.37
CA ASP A 7 2.74 -8.17 -3.58
C ASP A 7 3.90 -7.89 -2.60
N ALA A 8 4.89 -7.09 -2.99
CA ALA A 8 5.94 -6.58 -2.11
C ALA A 8 5.37 -5.70 -0.99
N LEU A 9 4.55 -4.70 -1.33
CA LEU A 9 3.87 -3.83 -0.36
C LEU A 9 3.00 -4.64 0.61
N THR A 10 2.32 -5.68 0.12
CA THR A 10 1.49 -6.54 0.98
C THR A 10 2.33 -7.32 1.98
N ARG A 11 3.50 -7.84 1.57
CA ARG A 11 4.43 -8.53 2.49
C ARG A 11 4.98 -7.57 3.54
N VAL A 12 5.42 -6.39 3.11
CA VAL A 12 5.93 -5.34 4.01
C VAL A 12 4.88 -4.94 5.04
N ALA A 13 3.67 -4.60 4.60
CA ALA A 13 2.59 -4.16 5.50
C ALA A 13 2.11 -5.25 6.45
N ARG A 14 2.34 -6.53 6.14
CA ARG A 14 2.05 -7.67 7.02
C ARG A 14 3.23 -8.03 7.95
N GLY A 15 4.34 -7.29 7.89
CA GLY A 15 5.56 -7.58 8.65
C GLY A 15 6.31 -8.83 8.17
N GLY A 16 6.01 -9.31 6.97
CA GLY A 16 6.62 -10.52 6.40
C GLY A 16 7.86 -10.25 5.54
N ALA A 17 8.32 -9.00 5.44
CA ALA A 17 9.53 -8.64 4.71
C ALA A 17 10.10 -7.30 5.21
N ASP A 18 11.43 -7.18 5.16
CA ASP A 18 12.11 -5.89 5.30
C ASP A 18 11.71 -4.94 4.16
N PRO A 19 11.30 -3.68 4.45
CA PRO A 19 10.91 -2.72 3.41
C PRO A 19 12.02 -2.43 2.40
N GLY A 20 13.25 -2.23 2.85
CA GLY A 20 14.38 -1.89 1.99
C GLY A 20 14.65 -3.00 0.98
N ALA A 21 14.80 -4.23 1.46
CA ALA A 21 15.03 -5.40 0.62
C ALA A 21 13.85 -5.69 -0.33
N ALA A 22 12.60 -5.53 0.13
CA ALA A 22 11.42 -5.85 -0.66
C ALA A 22 11.12 -4.81 -1.75
N LEU A 23 11.41 -3.53 -1.49
CA LEU A 23 11.04 -2.43 -2.38
C LEU A 23 12.20 -1.93 -3.25
N ALA A 24 13.46 -2.10 -2.84
CA ALA A 24 14.61 -1.63 -3.62
C ALA A 24 14.63 -2.12 -5.08
N PRO A 25 14.31 -3.39 -5.41
CA PRO A 25 14.28 -3.83 -6.80
C PRO A 25 13.24 -3.11 -7.68
N LEU A 26 12.20 -2.54 -7.08
CA LEU A 26 11.16 -1.78 -7.78
C LEU A 26 11.58 -0.32 -8.05
N LEU A 27 12.64 0.13 -7.37
CA LEU A 27 13.16 1.49 -7.43
C LEU A 27 14.46 1.57 -8.25
N ASP A 28 14.85 0.49 -8.92
CA ASP A 28 16.00 0.51 -9.83
C ASP A 28 15.77 1.49 -10.99
N GLY A 29 16.80 2.28 -11.29
CA GLY A 29 16.73 3.37 -12.27
C GLY A 29 15.83 4.56 -11.88
N VAL A 30 15.23 4.58 -10.68
CA VAL A 30 14.41 5.69 -10.21
C VAL A 30 15.30 6.78 -9.62
N HIS A 31 15.09 8.01 -10.09
CA HIS A 31 15.78 9.18 -9.58
C HIS A 31 14.85 10.39 -9.62
N ARG A 32 15.18 11.45 -8.86
CA ARG A 32 14.45 12.72 -8.92
C ARG A 32 15.32 13.78 -9.57
N THR A 33 14.77 14.48 -10.54
CA THR A 33 15.40 15.64 -11.17
C THR A 33 14.77 16.93 -10.63
N PRO A 34 15.56 17.92 -10.20
CA PRO A 34 15.03 19.21 -9.80
C PRO A 34 14.55 19.98 -11.05
N GLU A 35 13.42 20.66 -10.93
CA GLU A 35 12.83 21.50 -11.97
C GLU A 35 12.33 22.81 -11.38
N PHE A 36 12.41 23.89 -12.15
CA PHE A 36 11.78 25.16 -11.79
C PHE A 36 10.47 25.31 -12.58
N THR A 37 9.36 25.43 -11.87
CA THR A 37 8.02 25.67 -12.43
C THR A 37 7.40 26.84 -11.69
N ASP A 38 7.00 27.90 -12.40
CA ASP A 38 6.45 29.14 -11.82
C ASP A 38 7.32 29.73 -10.68
N GLY A 39 8.65 29.71 -10.88
CA GLY A 39 9.62 30.19 -9.89
C GLY A 39 9.78 29.30 -8.65
N ARG A 40 9.16 28.12 -8.61
CA ARG A 40 9.28 27.16 -7.50
C ARG A 40 10.15 25.97 -7.88
N LEU A 41 11.05 25.58 -6.97
CA LEU A 41 11.79 24.33 -7.08
C LEU A 41 10.83 23.15 -6.82
N THR A 42 10.57 22.39 -7.87
CA THR A 42 9.83 21.13 -7.83
C THR A 42 10.78 19.97 -8.14
N TRP A 43 10.31 18.74 -7.90
CA TRP A 43 11.07 17.53 -8.17
C TRP A 43 10.26 16.61 -9.06
N ARG A 44 10.77 16.32 -10.25
CA ARG A 44 10.19 15.32 -11.15
C ARG A 44 10.79 13.96 -10.85
N THR A 45 9.94 12.97 -10.63
CA THR A 45 10.39 11.58 -10.54
C THR A 45 10.56 11.01 -11.94
N VAL A 46 11.77 10.54 -12.24
CA VAL A 46 12.10 9.83 -13.48
C VAL A 46 12.18 8.34 -13.17
N SER A 47 11.55 7.51 -14.00
CA SER A 47 11.53 6.06 -13.84
C SER A 47 11.51 5.37 -15.21
N PRO A 48 11.96 4.10 -15.29
CA PRO A 48 11.78 3.30 -16.50
C PRO A 48 10.28 3.23 -16.89
N PRO A 49 9.91 3.39 -18.17
CA PRO A 49 8.50 3.44 -18.57
C PRO A 49 7.66 2.24 -18.12
N HIS A 50 8.28 1.06 -18.10
CA HIS A 50 7.65 -0.19 -17.66
C HIS A 50 7.45 -0.29 -16.13
N ALA A 51 8.18 0.53 -15.35
CA ALA A 51 8.14 0.57 -13.90
C ALA A 51 7.27 1.71 -13.34
N ARG A 52 6.89 2.71 -14.17
CA ARG A 52 6.22 3.95 -13.72
C ARG A 52 5.14 3.75 -12.67
N LEU A 53 4.14 2.89 -12.94
CA LEU A 53 3.03 2.65 -12.01
C LEU A 53 3.46 1.94 -10.72
N ALA A 54 4.46 1.07 -10.80
CA ALA A 54 5.01 0.40 -9.62
C ALA A 54 5.71 1.41 -8.71
N VAL A 55 6.52 2.30 -9.30
CA VAL A 55 7.23 3.37 -8.60
C VAL A 55 6.25 4.35 -7.98
N GLU A 56 5.24 4.82 -8.73
CA GLU A 56 4.18 5.69 -8.22
C GLU A 56 3.44 5.06 -7.03
N ALA A 57 3.13 3.76 -7.10
CA ALA A 57 2.48 3.06 -5.99
C ALA A 57 3.37 2.98 -4.75
N VAL A 58 4.67 2.70 -4.90
CA VAL A 58 5.63 2.64 -3.79
C VAL A 58 5.82 4.01 -3.15
N LEU A 59 5.98 5.07 -3.96
CA LEU A 59 6.13 6.44 -3.47
C LEU A 59 4.85 6.93 -2.78
N ALA A 60 3.68 6.65 -3.34
CA ALA A 60 2.41 7.00 -2.71
C ALA A 60 2.20 6.26 -1.39
N TRP A 61 2.57 4.98 -1.33
CA TRP A 61 2.54 4.21 -0.08
C TRP A 61 3.46 4.81 0.98
N ALA A 62 4.70 5.13 0.62
CA ALA A 62 5.68 5.72 1.54
C ALA A 62 5.22 7.09 2.05
N ALA A 63 4.68 7.94 1.17
CA ALA A 63 4.15 9.24 1.55
C ALA A 63 2.98 9.11 2.54
N VAL A 64 2.08 8.15 2.32
CA VAL A 64 0.96 7.92 3.26
C VAL A 64 1.46 7.39 4.61
N GLU A 65 2.47 6.51 4.64
CA GLU A 65 3.06 6.07 5.91
C GLU A 65 3.76 7.21 6.67
N GLU A 66 4.39 8.15 5.95
CA GLU A 66 5.01 9.33 6.53
C GLU A 66 3.97 10.32 7.08
N GLU A 67 2.95 10.65 6.28
CA GLU A 67 1.90 11.61 6.66
C GLU A 67 0.94 11.07 7.72
N LEU A 68 0.66 9.76 7.68
CA LEU A 68 -0.36 9.09 8.49
C LEU A 68 0.18 7.80 9.12
N PRO A 69 1.19 7.87 10.02
CA PRO A 69 1.86 6.70 10.56
C PRO A 69 0.90 5.70 11.20
N GLY A 70 1.00 4.42 10.81
CA GLY A 70 0.22 3.32 11.36
C GLY A 70 -1.28 3.34 11.01
N ARG A 71 -1.71 4.21 10.08
CA ARG A 71 -3.10 4.25 9.60
C ARG A 71 -3.32 3.45 8.32
N LEU A 72 -2.28 3.26 7.52
CA LEU A 72 -2.31 2.38 6.36
C LEU A 72 -1.96 0.96 6.80
N ARG A 73 -2.89 0.01 6.64
CA ARG A 73 -2.75 -1.36 7.16
C ARG A 73 -3.29 -2.38 6.16
N PRO A 74 -2.78 -3.63 6.15
CA PRO A 74 -3.36 -4.68 5.32
C PRO A 74 -4.78 -4.99 5.79
N CYS A 75 -5.66 -5.33 4.85
CA CYS A 75 -6.99 -5.83 5.20
C CYS A 75 -6.86 -7.11 6.05
N ALA A 76 -7.59 -7.20 7.16
CA ALA A 76 -7.59 -8.38 8.04
C ALA A 76 -8.24 -9.63 7.42
N ASN A 77 -8.69 -9.54 6.16
CA ASN A 77 -9.14 -10.71 5.40
C ASN A 77 -7.94 -11.23 4.62
N ASP A 78 -7.43 -12.41 4.97
CA ASP A 78 -6.20 -12.95 4.39
C ASP A 78 -6.31 -13.26 2.89
N ALA A 79 -7.52 -13.47 2.38
CA ALA A 79 -7.78 -13.60 0.95
C ALA A 79 -7.82 -12.25 0.21
N CYS A 80 -7.80 -11.12 0.93
CA CYS A 80 -7.85 -9.78 0.36
C CYS A 80 -6.44 -9.23 0.11
N ARG A 81 -6.24 -8.67 -1.10
CA ARG A 81 -4.99 -8.02 -1.51
C ARG A 81 -5.07 -6.48 -1.48
N LEU A 82 -6.05 -5.94 -0.76
CA LEU A 82 -6.23 -4.49 -0.58
C LEU A 82 -5.73 -4.04 0.79
N PHE A 83 -5.47 -2.75 0.90
CA PHE A 83 -5.13 -2.05 2.12
C PHE A 83 -6.34 -1.28 2.66
N LEU A 84 -6.29 -0.90 3.92
CA LEU A 84 -7.19 0.07 4.53
C LEU A 84 -6.39 1.30 4.98
N LEU A 85 -6.94 2.48 4.74
CA LEU A 85 -6.46 3.73 5.34
C LEU A 85 -7.47 4.15 6.41
N ASP A 86 -7.12 3.97 7.68
CA ASP A 86 -8.02 4.27 8.80
C ASP A 86 -8.00 5.75 9.16
N ARG A 87 -8.96 6.49 8.60
CA ARG A 87 -9.21 7.91 8.90
C ARG A 87 -10.07 8.13 10.15
N SER A 88 -10.50 7.05 10.83
CA SER A 88 -11.28 7.20 12.06
C SER A 88 -10.39 7.67 13.22
N ARG A 89 -11.02 8.33 14.20
CA ARG A 89 -10.33 8.76 15.43
C ARG A 89 -9.75 7.59 16.21
N ALA A 90 -10.45 6.46 16.26
CA ALA A 90 -10.06 5.31 17.09
C ALA A 90 -8.94 4.45 16.48
N ASN A 91 -8.70 4.54 15.16
CA ASN A 91 -7.77 3.68 14.42
C ASN A 91 -8.01 2.16 14.64
N ARG A 92 -9.27 1.73 14.69
CA ARG A 92 -9.67 0.32 14.98
C ARG A 92 -10.30 -0.40 13.78
N ALA A 93 -10.35 0.21 12.61
CA ALA A 93 -10.83 -0.44 11.41
C ALA A 93 -9.96 -1.67 11.09
N ARG A 94 -10.60 -2.73 10.59
CA ARG A 94 -9.93 -4.00 10.29
C ARG A 94 -10.04 -4.39 8.82
N TRP A 95 -10.96 -3.79 8.08
CA TRP A 95 -11.31 -4.23 6.72
C TRP A 95 -11.17 -3.06 5.76
N CYS A 96 -10.71 -3.32 4.53
CA CYS A 96 -10.67 -2.32 3.46
C CYS A 96 -12.07 -1.81 3.10
N SER A 97 -13.10 -2.63 3.32
CA SER A 97 -14.50 -2.27 3.19
C SER A 97 -15.32 -3.18 4.08
N MET A 98 -16.19 -2.58 4.89
CA MET A 98 -17.13 -3.33 5.72
C MET A 98 -18.12 -4.13 4.85
N ALA A 99 -18.60 -3.52 3.76
CA ALA A 99 -19.55 -4.14 2.83
C ALA A 99 -18.97 -5.34 2.09
N VAL A 100 -17.66 -5.33 1.78
CA VAL A 100 -16.99 -6.41 1.06
C VAL A 100 -16.30 -7.38 2.02
N CYS A 101 -15.20 -6.96 2.65
CA CYS A 101 -14.38 -7.86 3.47
C CYS A 101 -14.98 -8.13 4.85
N GLY A 102 -15.63 -7.12 5.45
CA GLY A 102 -16.34 -7.30 6.72
C GLY A 102 -17.46 -8.33 6.62
N ASN A 103 -18.29 -8.24 5.57
CA ASN A 103 -19.38 -9.19 5.32
C ASN A 103 -18.86 -10.59 4.96
N ARG A 104 -17.83 -10.72 4.12
CA ARG A 104 -17.18 -12.02 3.85
C ARG A 104 -16.68 -12.70 5.13
N ALA A 105 -16.05 -11.93 6.02
CA ALA A 105 -15.57 -12.45 7.30
C ALA A 105 -16.71 -12.87 8.25
N LYS A 106 -17.84 -12.17 8.24
CA LYS A 106 -19.05 -12.55 8.99
C LYS A 106 -19.69 -13.83 8.43
N ALA A 107 -19.82 -13.94 7.11
CA ALA A 107 -20.35 -15.12 6.44
C ALA A 107 -19.51 -16.36 6.76
N ARG A 108 -18.18 -16.27 6.65
CA ARG A 108 -17.26 -17.37 7.00
C ARG A 108 -17.48 -17.86 8.44
N ARG A 109 -17.54 -16.94 9.41
CA ARG A 109 -17.80 -17.28 10.83
C ARG A 109 -19.20 -17.86 11.08
N HIS A 110 -20.17 -17.54 10.24
CA HIS A 110 -21.48 -18.18 10.33
C HIS A 110 -21.36 -19.63 9.89
N TYR A 111 -20.83 -19.89 8.69
CA TYR A 111 -20.63 -21.25 8.16
C TYR A 111 -19.77 -22.14 9.05
N GLU A 112 -18.73 -21.60 9.69
CA GLU A 112 -17.89 -22.33 10.66
C GLU A 112 -18.66 -22.77 11.92
N ARG A 113 -19.77 -22.09 12.27
CA ARG A 113 -20.60 -22.41 13.44
C ARG A 113 -21.82 -23.26 13.12
N THR A 114 -22.33 -23.18 11.89
CA THR A 114 -23.47 -23.99 11.42
C THR A 114 -23.06 -25.32 10.81
N ARG A 115 -21.76 -25.61 10.73
CA ARG A 115 -21.21 -26.93 10.43
C ARG A 115 -20.93 -27.69 11.72
#